data_AF-A0A955ZJ11-F1
#
_entry.id   AF-A0A955ZJ11-F1
#
_cell.length_a   1.000
_cell.length_b   1.000
_cell.length_c   1.000
_cell.angle_alpha   90.00
_cell.angle_beta   90.00
_cell.angle_gamma   90.00
#
_symmetry.space_group_name_H-M   'P 1'
#
loop_
_entity.id
_entity.type
_entity.pdbx_description
1 polymer ?
#
loop_
_entity_poly.entity_id
_entity_poly.type
_entity_poly.pdbx_seq_one_letter_code
_entity_poly.pdbx_strand_id
1 'polypeptide(L)'
;MSTVFVHLGVSQDGYMAGPNRGVSTPMGEGAHAIHDWVFEQRTFRQALKLGDGGETGADNALLEHTFARIGANIMGKRMFDEGEASWPEEAPFHNPVFVLTHEQRKPW
;
A
#
# COMPACT_ATOMS: atom_id res chain seq x y z
N MET A 1 -8.22 21.94 -9.05
CA MET A 1 -7.99 20.61 -9.66
C MET A 1 -7.31 19.73 -8.64
N SER A 2 -7.71 18.46 -8.54
CA SER A 2 -6.99 17.48 -7.71
C SER A 2 -5.63 17.14 -8.32
N THR A 3 -4.65 16.79 -7.50
CA THR A 3 -3.31 16.38 -7.95
C THR A 3 -3.25 14.86 -8.14
N VAL A 4 -2.75 14.41 -9.29
CA VAL A 4 -2.35 13.01 -9.47
C VAL A 4 -0.91 12.89 -8.98
N PHE A 5 -0.67 11.98 -8.04
CA PHE A 5 0.65 11.75 -7.46
C PHE A 5 0.93 10.26 -7.32
N VAL A 6 2.21 9.92 -7.17
CA VAL A 6 2.67 8.56 -6.90
C VAL A 6 3.51 8.60 -5.62
N HIS A 7 3.26 7.65 -4.72
CA HIS A 7 4.04 7.44 -3.51
C HIS A 7 4.35 5.95 -3.40
N LEU A 8 5.62 5.59 -3.51
CA LEU A 8 6.09 4.20 -3.58
C LEU A 8 7.43 4.06 -2.90
N GLY A 9 7.68 2.87 -2.35
CA GLY A 9 9.02 2.44 -1.97
C GLY A 9 9.73 1.83 -3.17
N VAL A 10 11.03 2.09 -3.29
CA VAL A 10 11.87 1.54 -4.35
C VAL A 10 13.19 1.09 -3.74
N SER A 11 13.71 -0.04 -4.20
CA SER A 11 15.06 -0.47 -3.88
C SER A 11 16.10 0.44 -4.51
N GLN A 12 17.34 0.40 -4.02
CA GLN A 12 18.43 1.22 -4.53
C GLN A 12 18.74 0.96 -6.02
N ASP A 13 18.51 -0.26 -6.48
CA ASP A 13 18.67 -0.70 -7.86
C ASP A 13 17.40 -0.53 -8.73
N GLY A 14 16.35 0.12 -8.21
CA GLY A 14 15.23 0.62 -9.01
C GLY A 14 14.01 -0.31 -9.11
N TYR A 15 13.85 -1.27 -8.20
CA TYR A 15 12.73 -2.21 -8.19
C TYR A 15 11.71 -1.89 -7.09
N MET A 16 10.43 -2.07 -7.40
CA MET A 16 9.31 -1.88 -6.46
C MET A 16 8.83 -3.21 -5.85
N ALA A 17 9.42 -4.33 -6.27
CA ALA A 17 9.01 -5.67 -5.91
C ALA A 17 10.21 -6.62 -6.02
N GLY A 18 10.19 -7.65 -5.20
CA GLY A 18 11.16 -8.73 -5.26
C GLY A 18 10.88 -9.72 -6.39
N PRO A 19 11.81 -10.65 -6.66
CA PRO A 19 11.57 -11.76 -7.57
C PRO A 19 10.44 -12.66 -7.05
N ASN A 20 9.89 -13.49 -7.95
CA ASN A 20 8.84 -14.47 -7.64
C ASN A 20 7.56 -13.88 -7.01
N ARG A 21 7.27 -12.60 -7.27
CA ARG A 21 6.05 -11.92 -6.81
C ARG A 21 4.78 -12.57 -7.35
N GLY A 22 3.83 -12.86 -6.46
CA GLY A 22 2.49 -13.34 -6.78
C GLY A 22 1.63 -13.55 -5.55
N VAL A 23 0.45 -14.16 -5.70
CA VAL A 23 -0.53 -14.36 -4.61
C VAL A 23 0.05 -15.13 -3.40
N SER A 24 0.87 -16.15 -3.66
CA SER A 24 1.56 -16.94 -2.61
C SER A 24 2.77 -16.22 -2.00
N THR A 25 3.25 -15.16 -2.65
CA THR A 25 4.45 -14.40 -2.25
C THR A 25 4.21 -12.92 -2.56
N PRO A 26 3.30 -12.25 -1.80
CA PRO A 26 2.95 -10.86 -2.05
C PRO A 26 4.18 -9.96 -2.03
N MET A 27 4.22 -8.95 -2.90
CA MET A 27 5.37 -8.04 -3.11
C MET A 27 6.66 -8.70 -3.64
N GLY A 28 6.80 -10.03 -3.58
CA GLY A 28 7.99 -10.77 -3.98
C GLY A 28 9.00 -10.99 -2.86
N GLU A 29 9.95 -11.87 -3.09
CA GLU A 29 10.96 -12.27 -2.11
C GLU A 29 11.87 -11.08 -1.73
N GLY A 30 12.08 -10.85 -0.44
CA GLY A 30 12.94 -9.75 0.05
C GLY A 30 12.35 -8.34 -0.08
N ALA A 31 11.16 -8.18 -0.67
CA ALA A 31 10.55 -6.86 -0.88
C ALA A 31 10.10 -6.17 0.43
N HIS A 32 9.92 -6.93 1.51
CA HIS A 32 9.53 -6.38 2.81
C HIS A 32 10.52 -5.31 3.31
N ALA A 33 11.82 -5.47 3.04
CA ALA A 33 12.86 -4.52 3.42
C ALA A 33 12.67 -3.11 2.83
N ILE A 34 11.93 -2.98 1.72
CA ILE A 34 11.57 -1.68 1.13
C ILE A 34 10.55 -0.94 2.01
N HIS A 35 9.77 -1.68 2.80
CA HIS A 35 8.61 -1.21 3.54
C HIS A 35 8.79 -1.25 5.07
N ASP A 36 9.83 -1.87 5.61
CA ASP A 36 9.99 -2.05 7.06
C ASP A 36 9.82 -0.75 7.88
N TRP A 37 10.35 0.36 7.37
CA TRP A 37 10.25 1.68 8.04
C TRP A 37 8.79 2.13 8.28
N VAL A 38 7.84 1.80 7.39
CA VAL A 38 6.46 2.26 7.55
C VAL A 38 5.77 1.60 8.74
N PHE A 39 6.16 0.38 9.10
CA PHE A 39 5.56 -0.37 10.21
C PHE A 39 5.91 0.20 11.59
N GLU A 40 6.95 1.02 11.66
CA GLU A 40 7.37 1.73 12.87
C GLU A 40 6.56 3.01 13.09
N GLN A 41 5.90 3.55 12.06
CA GLN A 41 5.21 4.83 12.11
C GLN A 41 3.80 4.70 12.71
N ARG A 42 3.46 5.55 13.68
CA ARG A 42 2.16 5.50 14.38
C ARG A 42 0.97 5.51 13.43
N THR A 43 0.99 6.40 12.44
CA THR A 43 -0.10 6.59 11.48
C THR A 43 -0.38 5.33 10.67
N PHE A 44 0.68 4.65 10.22
CA PHE A 44 0.54 3.40 9.47
C PHE A 44 -0.02 2.28 10.35
N ARG A 45 0.50 2.15 11.57
CA ARG A 45 0.03 1.18 12.56
C ARG A 45 -1.44 1.37 12.89
N GLN A 46 -1.88 2.61 13.06
CA GLN A 46 -3.29 2.95 13.31
C GLN A 46 -4.18 2.64 12.11
N ALA A 47 -3.77 3.05 10.90
CA ALA A 47 -4.51 2.79 9.67
C ALA A 47 -4.72 1.28 9.43
N LEU A 48 -3.71 0.46 9.74
CA LEU A 48 -3.76 -1.00 9.58
C LEU A 48 -4.21 -1.76 10.84
N LYS A 49 -4.61 -1.07 11.91
CA LYS A 49 -5.01 -1.68 13.19
C LYS A 49 -3.96 -2.65 13.76
N LEU A 50 -2.67 -2.34 13.61
CA LEU A 50 -1.53 -3.13 14.09
C LEU A 50 -1.20 -2.90 15.58
N GLY A 51 -2.07 -2.22 16.30
CA GLY A 51 -1.93 -1.86 17.71
C GLY A 51 -1.36 -0.46 17.94
N ASP A 52 -1.29 -0.08 19.21
CA ASP A 52 -0.86 1.25 19.64
C ASP A 52 0.65 1.47 19.48
N GLY A 53 1.08 2.71 19.73
CA GLY A 53 2.48 3.12 19.70
C GLY A 53 2.96 3.54 18.30
N GLY A 54 4.27 3.46 18.09
CA GLY A 54 4.93 3.91 16.87
C GLY A 54 5.50 5.33 16.96
N GLU A 55 6.42 5.60 16.05
CA GLU A 55 7.13 6.86 15.90
C GLU A 55 6.20 7.98 15.41
N THR A 56 6.51 9.21 15.81
CA THR A 56 5.77 10.42 15.43
C THR A 56 6.68 11.48 14.83
N GLY A 57 7.78 11.04 14.20
CA GLY A 57 8.77 11.90 13.57
C GLY A 57 8.32 12.43 12.22
N ALA A 58 9.30 12.90 11.43
CA ALA A 58 9.07 13.43 10.09
C ALA A 58 8.44 12.39 9.14
N ASP A 59 8.87 11.13 9.23
CA ASP A 59 8.35 10.03 8.42
C ASP A 59 6.88 9.73 8.74
N ASN A 60 6.51 9.77 10.01
CA ASN A 60 5.11 9.68 10.41
C ASN A 60 4.28 10.86 9.88
N ALA A 61 4.79 12.09 9.97
CA ALA A 61 4.10 13.28 9.44
C ALA A 61 3.93 13.21 7.90
N LEU A 62 4.89 12.63 7.19
CA LEU A 62 4.78 12.34 5.76
C LEU A 62 3.62 11.39 5.47
N LEU A 63 3.47 10.30 6.25
CA LEU A 63 2.37 9.35 6.09
C LEU A 63 1.01 9.98 6.44
N GLU A 64 0.94 10.79 7.49
CA GLU A 64 -0.29 11.54 7.86
C GLU A 64 -0.76 12.42 6.69
N HIS A 65 0.16 13.24 6.16
CA HIS A 65 -0.14 14.10 5.03
C HIS A 65 -0.52 13.30 3.78
N THR A 66 0.15 12.16 3.54
CA THR A 66 -0.12 11.32 2.38
C THR A 66 -1.49 10.65 2.45
N PHE A 67 -1.88 10.08 3.59
CA PHE A 67 -3.21 9.48 3.73
C PHE A 67 -4.32 10.52 3.71
N ALA A 68 -4.15 11.66 4.38
CA ALA A 68 -5.18 12.70 4.46
C ALA A 68 -5.55 13.31 3.10
N ARG A 69 -4.65 13.27 2.11
CA ARG A 69 -4.86 13.86 0.77
C ARG A 69 -5.37 12.87 -0.28
N ILE A 70 -5.49 11.58 0.03
CA ILE A 70 -6.00 10.57 -0.91
C ILE A 70 -7.52 10.63 -0.91
N GLY A 71 -8.12 10.98 -2.05
CA GLY A 71 -9.57 10.87 -2.26
C GLY A 71 -10.00 9.68 -3.12
N ALA A 72 -9.05 9.05 -3.82
CA ALA A 72 -9.25 7.84 -4.61
C ALA A 72 -7.89 7.20 -4.91
N ASN A 73 -7.88 5.88 -5.08
CA ASN A 73 -6.68 5.11 -5.45
C ASN A 73 -6.87 4.47 -6.83
N ILE A 74 -5.77 4.31 -7.56
CA ILE A 74 -5.73 3.56 -8.82
C ILE A 74 -4.65 2.49 -8.66
N MET A 75 -4.95 1.24 -9.00
CA MET A 75 -3.98 0.15 -8.96
C MET A 75 -4.12 -0.79 -10.15
N GLY A 76 -3.07 -1.56 -10.41
CA GLY A 76 -3.09 -2.63 -11.42
C GLY A 76 -3.63 -3.94 -10.86
N LYS A 77 -4.13 -4.81 -11.74
CA LYS A 77 -4.66 -6.13 -11.41
C LYS A 77 -3.73 -6.99 -10.54
N ARG A 78 -2.41 -6.98 -10.79
CA ARG A 78 -1.46 -7.77 -9.98
C ARG A 78 -1.41 -7.35 -8.51
N MET A 79 -1.44 -6.04 -8.24
CA MET A 79 -1.50 -5.53 -6.88
C MET A 79 -2.83 -5.91 -6.22
N PHE A 80 -3.91 -5.83 -6.98
CA PHE A 80 -5.23 -6.23 -6.50
C PHE A 80 -5.29 -7.73 -6.16
N ASP A 81 -4.76 -8.63 -7.01
CA ASP A 81 -4.83 -10.08 -6.76
C ASP A 81 -4.06 -10.51 -5.50
N GLU A 82 -2.89 -9.89 -5.27
CA GLU A 82 -2.13 -10.10 -4.04
C GLU A 82 -2.88 -9.55 -2.83
N GLY A 83 -3.47 -8.38 -2.98
CA GLY A 83 -4.24 -7.72 -1.93
C GLY A 83 -5.51 -8.47 -1.56
N GLU A 84 -6.28 -8.92 -2.54
CA GLU A 84 -7.50 -9.71 -2.35
C GLU A 84 -7.23 -10.98 -1.53
N ALA A 85 -6.05 -11.58 -1.67
CA ALA A 85 -5.67 -12.77 -0.92
C ALA A 85 -5.08 -12.48 0.47
N SER A 86 -4.56 -11.27 0.73
CA SER A 86 -3.71 -11.00 1.89
C SER A 86 -4.13 -9.82 2.77
N TRP A 87 -4.91 -8.87 2.24
CA TRP A 87 -5.43 -7.76 3.03
C TRP A 87 -6.50 -8.24 4.03
N PRO A 88 -6.61 -7.55 5.19
CA PRO A 88 -7.74 -7.76 6.08
C PRO A 88 -9.06 -7.44 5.36
N GLU A 89 -10.17 -7.97 5.89
CA GLU A 89 -11.52 -7.72 5.36
C GLU A 89 -11.80 -6.22 5.20
N GLU A 90 -11.34 -5.42 6.17
CA GLU A 90 -11.30 -3.96 6.04
C GLU A 90 -10.04 -3.52 5.31
N ALA A 91 -10.13 -3.44 3.98
CA ALA A 91 -9.00 -3.09 3.14
C ALA A 91 -8.43 -1.68 3.44
N PRO A 92 -7.10 -1.50 3.38
CA PRO A 92 -6.41 -0.34 3.95
C PRO A 92 -6.42 0.92 3.07
N PHE A 93 -7.48 1.13 2.29
CA PHE A 93 -7.60 2.27 1.37
C PHE A 93 -8.60 3.31 1.83
N HIS A 94 -9.69 2.87 2.48
CA HIS A 94 -10.80 3.68 3.02
C HIS A 94 -11.35 4.75 2.05
N ASN A 95 -11.12 4.56 0.76
CA ASN A 95 -11.49 5.42 -0.35
C ASN A 95 -11.78 4.55 -1.58
N PRO A 96 -12.53 5.03 -2.58
CA PRO A 96 -12.73 4.30 -3.82
C PRO A 96 -11.40 3.88 -4.45
N VAL A 97 -11.31 2.61 -4.84
CA VAL A 97 -10.16 2.03 -5.55
C VAL A 97 -10.59 1.64 -6.95
N PHE A 98 -9.88 2.14 -7.95
CA PHE A 98 -10.08 1.79 -9.35
C PHE A 98 -8.98 0.82 -9.80
N VAL A 99 -9.37 -0.42 -10.09
CA VAL A 99 -8.44 -1.46 -10.55
C VAL A 99 -8.45 -1.51 -12.07
N LEU A 100 -7.31 -1.21 -12.70
CA LEU A 100 -7.15 -1.37 -14.14
C LEU A 100 -6.93 -2.85 -14.47
N THR A 101 -7.90 -3.45 -15.15
CA THR A 101 -7.91 -4.87 -15.54
C THR A 101 -8.69 -5.08 -16.83
N HIS A 102 -8.40 -6.18 -17.54
CA HIS A 102 -9.20 -6.66 -18.67
C HIS A 102 -10.38 -7.55 -18.22
N GLU A 103 -10.38 -7.98 -16.96
CA GLU A 103 -11.44 -8.81 -16.38
C GLU A 103 -12.72 -7.99 -16.19
N GLN A 104 -13.84 -8.48 -16.72
CA GLN A 104 -15.15 -7.91 -16.43
C GLN A 104 -15.63 -8.43 -15.07
N ARG A 105 -15.51 -7.58 -14.05
CA ARG A 105 -15.89 -7.90 -12.67
C ARG A 105 -16.78 -6.80 -12.10
N LYS A 106 -17.76 -7.17 -11.27
CA LYS A 106 -18.55 -6.20 -10.50
C LYS A 106 -17.68 -5.58 -9.41
N PRO A 107 -17.97 -4.35 -8.94
CA PRO A 107 -17.35 -3.80 -7.75
C PRO A 107 -17.39 -4.82 -6.61
N TRP A 108 -16.26 -4.95 -5.90
CA TRP A 108 -16.14 -5.76 -4.70
C TRP A 108 -16.51 -4.91 -3.49
#